data_AF-A0A8T4J1L8-F1
#
_entry.id   AF-A0A8T4J1L8-F1
#
_cell.length_a   1.000
_cell.length_b   1.000
_cell.length_c   1.000
_cell.angle_alpha   90.00
_cell.angle_beta   90.00
_cell.angle_gamma   90.00
#
_symmetry.space_group_name_H-M   'P 1'
#
loop_
_entity.id
_entity.type
_entity.pdbx_description
1 polymer ?
#
loop_
_entity_poly.entity_id
_entity_poly.type
_entity_poly.pdbx_seq_one_letter_code
_entity_poly.pdbx_strand_id
1 'polypeptide(L)'
;TALAAERARQARMTVVGPVTERWAPEQAGPVYENWRLAPPVGPAADLWALGVLLFRAVQGHAPYPEDSAAELAQMVCSEPPAFAEDCGPLRPV
;
A
#
# COMPACT_ATOMS: atom_id res chain seq x y z
N THR A 1 9.52 16.88 -13.95
CA THR A 1 8.56 17.94 -13.55
C THR A 1 7.45 17.31 -12.71
N ALA A 2 6.71 18.07 -11.89
CA ALA A 2 5.60 17.54 -11.09
C ALA A 2 4.55 16.79 -11.94
N LEU A 3 4.21 17.34 -13.11
CA LEU A 3 3.32 16.70 -14.08
C LEU A 3 3.82 15.32 -14.55
N ALA A 4 5.13 15.14 -14.75
CA ALA A 4 5.69 13.84 -15.14
C ALA A 4 5.59 12.82 -14.00
N ALA A 5 5.79 13.26 -12.76
CA ALA A 5 5.65 12.41 -11.58
C ALA A 5 4.18 12.00 -11.36
N GLU A 6 3.23 12.91 -11.53
CA GLU A 6 1.81 12.57 -11.43
C GLU A 6 1.37 11.60 -12.55
N ARG A 7 1.84 11.81 -13.79
CA ARG A 7 1.61 10.85 -14.88
C ARG A 7 2.21 9.48 -14.60
N ALA A 8 3.41 9.42 -14.01
CA ALA A 8 4.02 8.16 -13.62
C ALA A 8 3.20 7.44 -12.52
N ARG A 9 2.64 8.19 -11.57
CA ARG A 9 1.73 7.66 -10.54
C ARG A 9 0.45 7.09 -11.16
N GLN A 10 -0.20 7.84 -12.05
CA GLN A 10 -1.40 7.40 -12.77
C GLN A 10 -1.14 6.14 -13.63
N ALA A 11 -0.01 6.11 -14.35
CA ALA A 11 0.40 4.95 -15.12
C ALA A 11 0.61 3.72 -14.21
N ARG A 12 1.24 3.89 -13.05
CA ARG A 12 1.41 2.82 -12.07
C ARG A 12 0.06 2.33 -11.53
N MET A 13 -0.88 3.22 -11.22
CA MET A 13 -2.25 2.84 -10.81
C MET A 13 -2.92 1.93 -11.84
N THR A 14 -2.73 2.23 -13.13
CA THR A 14 -3.29 1.40 -14.21
C THR A 14 -2.57 0.05 -14.34
N VAL A 15 -1.24 0.01 -14.22
CA VAL A 15 -0.45 -1.21 -14.40
C VAL A 15 -0.52 -2.16 -13.20
N VAL A 16 -0.48 -1.61 -11.99
CA VAL A 16 -0.44 -2.38 -10.74
C VAL A 16 -1.85 -2.74 -10.27
N GLY A 17 -2.82 -1.84 -10.48
CA GLY A 17 -4.17 -2.03 -9.96
C GLY A 17 -4.26 -1.92 -8.43
N PRO A 18 -5.40 -2.32 -7.86
CA PRO A 18 -5.71 -2.18 -6.43
C PRO A 18 -5.07 -3.30 -5.58
N VAL A 19 -3.75 -3.46 -5.63
CA VAL A 19 -3.04 -4.52 -4.90
C VAL A 19 -2.29 -3.92 -3.70
N THR A 20 -2.80 -4.13 -2.50
CA THR A 20 -2.36 -3.50 -1.24
C THR A 20 -0.86 -3.68 -0.98
N GLU A 21 -0.31 -4.88 -1.21
CA GLU A 21 1.13 -5.13 -1.02
C GLU A 21 2.03 -4.37 -2.01
N ARG A 22 1.46 -3.70 -3.03
CA ARG A 22 2.18 -2.87 -4.02
C ARG A 22 2.03 -1.37 -3.78
N TRP A 23 1.31 -0.99 -2.73
CA TRP A 23 1.00 0.38 -2.34
C TRP A 23 1.39 0.65 -0.89
N ALA A 24 2.70 0.65 -0.57
CA ALA A 24 3.16 1.19 0.70
C ALA A 24 2.87 2.71 0.79
N PRO A 25 2.79 3.33 1.99
CA PRO A 25 2.46 4.75 2.14
C PRO A 25 3.35 5.68 1.29
N GLU A 26 4.64 5.38 1.19
CA GLU A 26 5.60 6.11 0.36
C GLU A 26 5.39 5.92 -1.16
N GLN A 27 4.64 4.88 -1.56
CA GLN A 27 4.25 4.60 -2.94
C GLN A 27 2.83 5.11 -3.26
N ALA A 28 1.96 5.20 -2.25
CA ALA A 28 0.56 5.60 -2.37
C ALA A 28 0.34 7.12 -2.30
N GLY A 29 1.22 7.81 -1.57
CA GLY A 29 1.12 9.24 -1.34
C GLY A 29 1.17 10.10 -2.63
N PRO A 30 0.57 11.30 -2.61
CA PRO A 30 0.66 12.23 -3.71
C PRO A 30 2.10 12.72 -3.90
N VAL A 31 2.44 13.14 -5.11
CA VAL A 31 3.66 13.90 -5.37
C VAL A 31 3.52 15.24 -4.63
N TYR A 32 4.25 15.43 -3.53
CA TYR A 32 4.11 16.62 -2.70
C TYR A 32 4.36 17.91 -3.51
N GLU A 33 3.50 18.91 -3.31
CA GLU A 33 3.62 20.25 -3.90
C GLU A 33 4.89 21.01 -3.45
N ASN A 34 5.67 20.49 -2.49
CA ASN A 34 6.77 21.22 -1.84
C ASN A 34 8.17 20.74 -2.24
N TRP A 35 8.38 20.19 -3.44
CA TRP A 35 9.70 19.80 -3.98
C TRP A 35 10.42 18.72 -3.16
N ARG A 36 9.69 17.98 -2.30
CA ARG A 36 10.21 16.76 -1.71
C ARG A 36 9.90 15.62 -2.66
N LEU A 37 10.94 14.94 -3.15
CA LEU A 37 10.79 13.61 -3.74
C LEU A 37 9.91 12.80 -2.79
N ALA A 38 8.93 12.04 -3.30
CA ALA A 38 8.35 10.96 -2.51
C ALA A 38 9.52 10.21 -1.86
N PRO A 39 9.44 9.83 -0.56
CA PRO A 39 10.52 9.10 0.09
C PRO A 39 10.98 7.99 -0.85
N PRO A 40 12.29 7.83 -1.10
CA PRO A 40 12.73 6.79 -2.00
C PRO A 40 12.15 5.47 -1.52
N VAL A 41 11.51 4.74 -2.43
CA VAL A 41 11.04 3.38 -2.15
C VAL A 41 12.24 2.59 -1.65
N GLY A 42 12.14 2.08 -0.44
CA GLY A 42 13.23 1.41 0.26
C GLY A 42 12.73 0.15 0.98
N PRO A 43 13.55 -0.42 1.88
CA PRO A 43 13.21 -1.66 2.58
C PRO A 43 11.88 -1.62 3.36
N ALA A 44 11.41 -0.42 3.73
CA ALA A 44 10.10 -0.25 4.35
C ALA A 44 8.94 -0.73 3.46
N ALA A 45 9.05 -0.58 2.13
CA ALA A 45 8.06 -1.07 1.19
C ALA A 45 8.00 -2.61 1.15
N ASP A 46 9.13 -3.28 1.34
CA ASP A 46 9.16 -4.75 1.45
C ASP A 46 8.52 -5.23 2.75
N LEU A 47 8.76 -4.52 3.86
CA LEU A 47 8.11 -4.81 5.15
C LEU A 47 6.61 -4.55 5.10
N TRP A 48 6.18 -3.52 4.37
CA TRP A 48 4.77 -3.29 4.08
C TRP A 48 4.16 -4.48 3.33
N ALA A 49 4.78 -4.88 2.22
CA ALA A 49 4.32 -6.01 1.43
C ALA A 49 4.25 -7.30 2.26
N LEU A 50 5.28 -7.56 3.08
CA LEU A 50 5.31 -8.68 4.00
C LEU A 50 4.15 -8.65 5.00
N GLY A 51 3.89 -7.51 5.64
CA GLY A 51 2.79 -7.35 6.60
C GLY A 51 1.43 -7.59 5.96
N VAL A 52 1.20 -7.07 4.76
CA VAL A 52 -0.03 -7.31 3.98
C VAL A 52 -0.19 -8.78 3.62
N LEU A 53 0.87 -9.45 3.17
CA LEU A 53 0.83 -10.87 2.82
C LEU A 53 0.60 -11.75 4.06
N LEU A 54 1.20 -11.42 5.21
CA LEU A 54 0.94 -12.09 6.48
C LEU A 54 -0.52 -11.90 6.91
N PHE A 55 -1.06 -10.69 6.80
CA PHE A 55 -2.47 -10.41 7.07
C PHE A 55 -3.37 -11.29 6.18
N ARG A 56 -3.13 -11.31 4.87
CA ARG A 56 -3.90 -12.15 3.93
C ARG A 56 -3.80 -13.63 4.26
N ALA A 57 -2.62 -14.11 4.64
CA ALA A 57 -2.42 -15.52 4.99
C ALA A 57 -3.25 -15.95 6.20
N VAL A 58 -3.51 -15.02 7.13
CA VAL A 58 -4.29 -15.27 8.34
C VAL A 58 -5.79 -15.02 8.12
N GLN A 59 -6.15 -13.90 7.48
CA GLN A 59 -7.53 -13.43 7.35
C GLN A 59 -8.24 -13.91 6.06
N GLY A 60 -7.49 -14.34 5.05
CA GLY A 60 -8.03 -14.72 3.74
C GLY A 60 -8.40 -13.55 2.82
N HIS A 61 -8.26 -12.30 3.27
CA HIS A 61 -8.50 -11.08 2.48
C HIS A 61 -7.46 -9.99 2.77
N ALA A 62 -7.43 -8.92 1.97
CA ALA A 62 -6.53 -7.78 2.17
C ALA A 62 -6.96 -6.91 3.37
N PRO A 63 -6.05 -6.13 3.98
CA PRO A 63 -6.42 -5.23 5.07
C PRO A 63 -7.20 -3.97 4.63
N TYR A 64 -7.31 -3.75 3.31
CA TYR A 64 -8.11 -2.67 2.70
C TYR A 64 -8.95 -3.23 1.53
N PRO A 65 -10.06 -2.60 1.15
CA PRO A 65 -10.78 -2.93 -0.09
C PRO A 65 -9.90 -2.75 -1.33
N GLU A 66 -10.03 -3.68 -2.28
CA GLU A 66 -9.20 -3.79 -3.48
C GLU A 66 -10.01 -3.59 -4.76
N ASP A 67 -10.99 -2.69 -4.73
CA ASP A 67 -11.86 -2.40 -5.87
C ASP A 67 -11.28 -1.34 -6.81
N SER A 68 -10.54 -0.37 -6.26
CA SER A 68 -10.00 0.79 -6.99
C SER A 68 -8.61 1.17 -6.49
N ALA A 69 -7.64 1.26 -7.41
CA ALA A 69 -6.27 1.62 -7.05
C ALA A 69 -6.16 3.03 -6.49
N ALA A 70 -7.03 3.94 -6.93
CA ALA A 70 -7.06 5.31 -6.46
C ALA A 70 -7.60 5.40 -5.02
N GLU A 71 -8.69 4.69 -4.72
CA GLU A 71 -9.28 4.64 -3.39
C GLU A 71 -8.36 3.92 -2.40
N LEU A 72 -7.77 2.79 -2.82
CA LEU A 72 -6.77 2.08 -2.03
C LEU A 72 -5.59 3.00 -1.66
N ALA A 73 -5.02 3.71 -2.62
CA ALA A 73 -3.91 4.63 -2.37
C ALA A 73 -4.29 5.75 -1.39
N GLN A 74 -5.54 6.24 -1.44
CA GLN A 74 -6.04 7.20 -0.48
C GLN A 74 -6.14 6.59 0.92
N MET A 75 -6.79 5.44 1.06
CA MET A 75 -6.99 4.77 2.35
C MET A 75 -5.67 4.41 3.03
N VAL A 76 -4.70 3.89 2.29
CA VAL A 76 -3.35 3.58 2.81
C VAL A 76 -2.69 4.79 3.48
N CYS A 77 -2.97 6.00 2.99
CA CYS A 77 -2.41 7.23 3.53
C CYS A 77 -3.24 7.87 4.66
N SER A 78 -4.54 7.60 4.73
CA SER A 78 -5.46 8.28 5.65
C SER A 78 -5.97 7.41 6.79
N GLU A 79 -6.03 6.09 6.59
CA GLU A 79 -6.65 5.14 7.52
C GLU A 79 -5.64 4.08 7.97
N PRO A 80 -5.75 3.59 9.21
CA PRO A 80 -5.03 2.39 9.62
C PRO A 80 -5.58 1.13 8.90
N PRO A 81 -4.75 0.09 8.71
CA PRO A 81 -5.21 -1.18 8.16
C PRO A 81 -6.21 -1.87 9.10
N ALA A 82 -7.09 -2.70 8.56
CA ALA A 82 -7.97 -3.54 9.36
C ALA A 82 -7.18 -4.37 10.39
N PHE A 83 -7.80 -4.63 11.54
CA PHE A 83 -7.21 -5.50 12.55
C PHE A 83 -7.33 -6.97 12.13
N ALA A 84 -6.33 -7.80 12.42
CA ALA A 84 -6.36 -9.23 12.13
C ALA A 84 -7.11 -9.97 13.25
N GLU A 85 -8.43 -10.04 13.18
CA GLU A 85 -9.26 -10.63 14.23
C GLU A 85 -9.11 -12.16 14.36
N ASP A 86 -8.75 -12.85 13.27
CA ASP A 86 -8.61 -14.31 13.21
C ASP A 86 -7.19 -14.78 13.52
N CYS A 87 -6.30 -13.88 13.95
CA CYS A 87 -4.95 -14.24 14.36
C CYS A 87 -4.97 -14.93 15.74
N GLY A 88 -5.19 -16.25 15.72
CA GLY A 88 -4.93 -17.09 16.89
C GLY A 88 -3.46 -17.03 17.32
N PRO A 89 -3.13 -17.45 18.55
CA PRO A 89 -1.74 -17.47 19.01
C PRO A 89 -0.89 -18.35 18.09
N LEU A 90 0.31 -17.87 17.76
CA LEU A 90 1.29 -18.66 17.02
C LEU A 90 1.58 -19.94 17.81
N ARG A 91 1.25 -21.09 17.20
CA ARG A 91 1.58 -22.38 17.77
C ARG A 91 3.06 -22.67 17.50
N PRO A 92 3.73 -23.44 18.37
CA PRO A 92 5.06 -23.96 18.06
C PRO A 92 5.07 -24.66 16.69
N VAL A 93 6.15 -24.44 15.93
CA VAL A 93 6.45 -25.13 14.67
C VAL A 93 7.19 -26.43 14.91
#